data_AF-A0A7S9L1S4-F1
#
_entry.id   AF-A0A7S9L1S4-F1
#
_cell.length_a   1.000
_cell.length_b   1.000
_cell.length_c   1.000
_cell.angle_alpha   90.00
_cell.angle_beta   90.00
_cell.angle_gamma   90.00
#
_symmetry.space_group_name_H-M   'P 1'
#
loop_
_entity.id
_entity.type
_entity.pdbx_description
1 polymer ?
#
loop_
_entity_poly.entity_id
_entity_poly.type
_entity_poly.pdbx_seq_one_letter_code
_entity_poly.pdbx_strand_id
1 'polypeptide(L)'
;MRDIIEKNEGKLTALRFIGFCLMAVGIVSLMVCSFRIEAPVANIVSISFFITTLGFSLAFPSLLEGNEGLSTMRIVVFMMTNVICMLMLKIGWSKDVKSLADMGIDGYWVGIIAFTFGAKATQSFFESKMAVVKEFRKTKTAALEYGSAELAKLAIVQNEQYLKVKFPNILTLSDTIADPNMPESHVVAIYLKDKNDTGIPSSLAVKMPDNSTSLIQTEIVKGSGTARIQYSQLRSEISTPQFPTYFGSICCLVKSTTDPAFTGVVTSGHIYSHGRYDDFFNGQLDPARQTRVILDGEIAGTWAYKMLNYEQDLAVASIEENVPDDANYQKFQNGFYTVEDKDVKTPLKNITMLSRKGKTTAAYIIDYNVGLDVSYDTGDSYKANVILVGSTNDRQTARPISVGGDSGSCIFHTDSKKLIGILLGRTDNFSLVLPIQETLKAFNLETI
;
A
#
# COMPACT_ATOMS: atom_id res chain seq x y z
N MET A 1 -33.41 -23.37 9.53
CA MET A 1 -33.33 -24.10 8.24
C MET A 1 -34.65 -24.79 7.86
N ARG A 2 -35.57 -25.05 8.80
CA ARG A 2 -36.93 -25.56 8.52
C ARG A 2 -37.99 -24.45 8.32
N ASP A 3 -37.71 -23.23 8.77
CA ASP A 3 -38.70 -22.12 8.76
C ASP A 3 -38.63 -21.18 7.53
N ILE A 4 -37.73 -21.42 6.57
CA ILE A 4 -37.64 -20.61 5.34
C ILE A 4 -38.42 -21.25 4.18
N ILE A 5 -38.85 -22.50 4.32
CA ILE A 5 -39.58 -23.23 3.27
C ILE A 5 -41.08 -22.91 3.28
N GLU A 6 -41.62 -22.34 4.36
CA GLU A 6 -43.04 -22.50 4.65
C GLU A 6 -43.94 -21.29 4.39
N LYS A 7 -43.54 -20.29 3.59
CA LYS A 7 -44.44 -19.13 3.40
C LYS A 7 -44.77 -18.63 2.01
N ASN A 8 -44.28 -19.23 0.91
CA ASN A 8 -44.84 -18.87 -0.42
C ASN A 8 -44.68 -19.89 -1.57
N GLU A 9 -44.27 -21.14 -1.35
CA GLU A 9 -43.96 -22.06 -2.46
C GLU A 9 -44.77 -23.36 -2.42
N GLY A 10 -46.03 -23.28 -2.82
CA GLY A 10 -46.88 -24.45 -3.03
C GLY A 10 -46.55 -25.30 -4.26
N LYS A 11 -45.53 -24.95 -5.05
CA LYS A 11 -45.01 -25.78 -6.14
C LYS A 11 -43.50 -25.59 -6.25
N LEU A 12 -42.72 -26.66 -6.04
CA LEU A 12 -41.32 -26.69 -6.42
C LEU A 12 -41.25 -26.36 -7.92
N THR A 13 -40.65 -25.22 -8.27
CA THR A 13 -40.42 -24.88 -9.67
C THR A 13 -39.52 -25.96 -10.29
N ALA A 14 -39.81 -26.37 -11.53
CA ALA A 14 -39.06 -27.44 -12.22
C ALA A 14 -37.53 -27.17 -12.21
N LEU A 15 -37.15 -25.89 -12.22
CA LEU A 15 -35.76 -25.44 -12.11
C LEU A 15 -35.08 -25.83 -10.78
N ARG A 16 -35.79 -25.68 -9.65
CA ARG A 16 -35.25 -26.05 -8.33
C ARG A 16 -35.11 -27.55 -8.18
N PHE A 17 -36.07 -28.31 -8.72
CA PHE A 17 -36.00 -29.76 -8.75
C PHE A 17 -34.77 -30.25 -9.54
N ILE A 18 -34.54 -29.67 -10.73
CA ILE A 18 -33.32 -29.92 -11.52
C ILE A 18 -32.07 -29.57 -10.72
N GLY A 19 -32.07 -28.43 -10.00
CA GLY A 19 -30.96 -28.04 -9.12
C GLY A 19 -30.65 -29.06 -8.04
N PHE A 20 -31.65 -29.57 -7.33
CA PHE A 20 -31.47 -30.63 -6.32
C PHE A 20 -30.96 -31.95 -6.93
N CYS A 21 -31.44 -32.34 -8.11
CA CYS A 21 -30.94 -33.51 -8.81
C CYS A 21 -29.46 -33.35 -9.19
N LEU A 22 -29.04 -32.18 -9.70
CA LEU A 22 -27.65 -31.90 -10.04
C LEU A 22 -26.74 -31.94 -8.81
N MET A 23 -27.18 -31.35 -7.69
CA MET A 23 -26.41 -31.45 -6.42
C MET A 23 -26.25 -32.90 -5.97
N ALA A 24 -27.32 -33.70 -6.00
CA ALA A 24 -27.26 -35.10 -5.61
C ALA A 24 -26.31 -35.91 -6.51
N VAL A 25 -26.39 -35.72 -7.83
CA VAL A 25 -25.49 -36.39 -8.79
C VAL A 25 -24.03 -35.99 -8.57
N GLY A 26 -23.76 -34.69 -8.36
CA GLY A 26 -22.41 -34.19 -8.11
C GLY A 26 -21.80 -34.73 -6.80
N ILE A 27 -22.57 -34.74 -5.72
CA ILE A 27 -22.12 -35.25 -4.41
C ILE A 27 -21.89 -36.76 -4.45
N VAL A 28 -22.81 -37.53 -5.05
CA VAL A 28 -22.66 -38.98 -5.19
C VAL A 28 -21.44 -39.30 -6.06
N SER A 29 -21.24 -38.57 -7.16
CA SER A 29 -20.06 -38.71 -8.02
C SER A 29 -18.76 -38.43 -7.27
N LEU A 30 -18.70 -37.34 -6.47
CA LEU A 30 -17.55 -37.04 -5.61
C LEU A 30 -17.27 -38.17 -4.61
N MET A 31 -18.30 -38.66 -3.91
CA MET A 31 -18.15 -39.76 -2.95
C MET A 31 -17.62 -41.03 -3.63
N VAL A 32 -18.20 -41.44 -4.77
CA VAL A 32 -17.76 -42.63 -5.50
C VAL A 32 -16.31 -42.50 -5.94
N CYS A 33 -15.90 -41.32 -6.45
CA CYS A 33 -14.51 -41.07 -6.86
C CYS A 33 -13.54 -41.05 -5.68
N SER A 34 -13.96 -40.59 -4.50
CA SER A 34 -13.13 -40.61 -3.29
C SER A 34 -12.94 -42.01 -2.70
N PHE A 35 -13.87 -42.95 -2.93
CA PHE A 35 -13.84 -44.27 -2.30
C PHE A 35 -13.43 -45.42 -3.24
N ARG A 36 -13.50 -45.29 -4.57
CA ARG A 36 -13.31 -46.43 -5.51
C ARG A 36 -12.06 -46.40 -6.39
N ILE A 37 -11.19 -45.38 -6.32
CA ILE A 37 -10.07 -45.27 -7.28
C ILE A 37 -8.77 -44.97 -6.53
N GLU A 38 -7.76 -45.85 -6.70
CA GLU A 38 -6.39 -45.68 -6.13
C GLU A 38 -5.69 -44.39 -6.60
N ALA A 39 -6.27 -43.69 -7.58
CA ALA A 39 -5.94 -42.31 -7.92
C ALA A 39 -7.21 -41.63 -8.48
N PRO A 40 -7.82 -40.66 -7.76
CA PRO A 40 -8.98 -39.95 -8.28
C PRO A 40 -8.59 -39.25 -9.60
N VAL A 41 -9.35 -39.48 -10.66
CA VAL A 41 -9.14 -38.79 -11.94
C VAL A 41 -9.53 -37.33 -11.73
N ALA A 42 -8.54 -36.42 -11.69
CA ALA A 42 -8.70 -35.00 -11.37
C ALA A 42 -9.85 -34.33 -12.16
N ASN A 43 -10.04 -34.72 -13.42
CA ASN A 43 -11.13 -34.21 -14.26
C ASN A 43 -12.52 -34.56 -13.71
N ILE A 44 -12.71 -35.78 -13.18
CA ILE A 44 -14.02 -36.22 -12.67
C ILE A 44 -14.35 -35.50 -11.37
N VAL A 45 -13.36 -35.28 -10.50
CA VAL A 45 -13.52 -34.50 -9.26
C VAL A 45 -13.92 -33.06 -9.56
N SER A 46 -13.19 -32.40 -10.46
CA SER A 46 -13.49 -31.03 -10.90
C SER A 46 -14.87 -30.88 -11.55
N ILE A 47 -15.26 -31.82 -12.42
CA ILE A 47 -16.59 -31.84 -13.06
C ILE A 47 -17.69 -32.07 -12.03
N SER A 48 -17.49 -32.98 -11.08
CA SER A 48 -18.48 -33.29 -10.04
C SER A 48 -18.68 -32.12 -9.07
N PHE A 49 -17.60 -31.40 -8.74
CA PHE A 49 -17.68 -30.15 -7.99
C PHE A 49 -18.44 -29.07 -8.77
N PHE A 50 -18.13 -28.87 -10.05
CA PHE A 50 -18.84 -27.91 -10.89
C PHE A 50 -20.35 -28.20 -10.98
N ILE A 51 -20.73 -29.46 -11.22
CA ILE A 51 -22.14 -29.90 -11.28
C ILE A 51 -22.84 -29.64 -9.94
N THR A 52 -22.15 -29.88 -8.82
CA THR A 52 -22.69 -29.60 -7.48
C THR A 52 -22.96 -28.12 -7.30
N THR A 53 -22.00 -27.27 -7.63
CA THR A 53 -22.14 -25.82 -7.46
C THR A 53 -23.19 -25.24 -8.42
N LEU A 54 -23.26 -25.72 -9.66
CA LEU A 54 -24.34 -25.39 -10.59
C LEU A 54 -25.71 -25.80 -10.05
N GLY A 55 -25.81 -26.99 -9.44
CA GLY A 55 -27.01 -27.43 -8.73
C GLY A 55 -27.42 -26.48 -7.61
N PHE A 56 -26.48 -25.97 -6.82
CA PHE A 56 -26.73 -24.97 -5.78
C PHE A 56 -27.30 -23.66 -6.37
N SER A 57 -26.77 -23.17 -7.50
CA SER A 57 -27.30 -21.96 -8.14
C SER A 57 -28.74 -22.08 -8.63
N LEU A 58 -29.15 -23.29 -9.06
CA LEU A 58 -30.49 -23.55 -9.57
C LEU A 58 -31.49 -23.90 -8.47
N ALA A 59 -31.04 -24.56 -7.40
CA ALA A 59 -31.85 -24.87 -6.23
C ALA A 59 -32.13 -23.62 -5.38
N PHE A 60 -31.20 -22.68 -5.33
CA PHE A 60 -31.27 -21.46 -4.53
C PHE A 60 -31.00 -20.20 -5.37
N PRO A 61 -31.89 -19.87 -6.33
CA PRO A 61 -31.69 -18.72 -7.22
C PRO A 61 -31.60 -17.38 -6.46
N SER A 62 -32.21 -17.30 -5.27
CA SER A 62 -32.12 -16.13 -4.37
C SER A 62 -30.70 -15.78 -3.94
N LEU A 63 -29.73 -16.71 -4.04
CA LEU A 63 -28.31 -16.43 -3.79
C LEU A 63 -27.66 -15.61 -4.92
N LEU A 64 -28.23 -15.67 -6.12
CA LEU A 64 -27.77 -14.94 -7.30
C LEU A 64 -28.63 -13.72 -7.61
N GLU A 65 -29.79 -13.59 -6.96
CA GLU A 65 -30.65 -12.40 -7.03
C GLU A 65 -30.09 -11.27 -6.15
N GLY A 66 -30.20 -10.04 -6.63
CA GLY A 66 -29.98 -8.79 -5.88
C GLY A 66 -31.31 -8.08 -5.59
N ASN A 67 -31.25 -6.83 -5.10
CA ASN A 67 -32.43 -6.09 -4.66
C ASN A 67 -33.46 -5.80 -5.79
N GLU A 68 -33.07 -5.90 -7.06
CA GLU A 68 -33.93 -5.63 -8.23
C GLU A 68 -34.11 -6.84 -9.18
N GLY A 69 -33.76 -8.07 -8.74
CA GLY A 69 -33.87 -9.30 -9.55
C GLY A 69 -32.53 -10.00 -9.80
N LEU A 70 -32.42 -10.82 -10.85
CA LEU A 70 -31.19 -11.57 -11.16
C LEU A 70 -30.00 -10.61 -11.34
N SER A 71 -29.00 -10.72 -10.46
CA SER A 71 -27.81 -9.88 -10.54
C SER A 71 -26.83 -10.50 -11.53
N THR A 72 -26.73 -9.90 -12.72
CA THR A 72 -25.75 -10.26 -13.75
C THR A 72 -24.32 -10.31 -13.18
N MET A 73 -24.02 -9.44 -12.22
CA MET A 73 -22.72 -9.38 -11.55
C MET A 73 -22.48 -10.52 -10.56
N ARG A 74 -23.48 -10.92 -9.77
CA ARG A 74 -23.38 -12.11 -8.89
C ARG A 74 -23.21 -13.38 -9.69
N ILE A 75 -23.88 -13.47 -10.85
CA ILE A 75 -23.73 -14.58 -11.81
C ILE A 75 -22.31 -14.63 -12.37
N VAL A 76 -21.75 -13.51 -12.84
CA VAL A 76 -20.38 -13.46 -13.39
C VAL A 76 -19.34 -13.86 -12.33
N VAL A 77 -19.45 -13.35 -11.11
CA VAL A 77 -18.52 -13.72 -10.02
C VAL A 77 -18.66 -15.19 -9.66
N PHE A 78 -19.89 -15.71 -9.61
CA PHE A 78 -20.15 -17.11 -9.34
C PHE A 78 -19.54 -18.01 -10.44
N MET A 79 -19.69 -17.65 -11.71
CA MET A 79 -19.09 -18.38 -12.84
C MET A 79 -17.56 -18.36 -12.77
N MET A 80 -16.96 -17.20 -12.52
CA MET A 80 -15.50 -17.05 -12.41
C MET A 80 -14.93 -17.83 -11.22
N THR A 81 -15.58 -17.75 -10.06
CA THR A 81 -15.16 -18.50 -8.86
C THR A 81 -15.23 -20.00 -9.11
N ASN A 82 -16.27 -20.48 -9.79
CA ASN A 82 -16.39 -21.89 -10.16
C ASN A 82 -15.29 -22.37 -11.09
N VAL A 83 -14.93 -21.57 -12.10
CA VAL A 83 -13.81 -21.89 -13.00
C VAL A 83 -12.50 -21.98 -12.22
N ILE A 84 -12.25 -21.06 -11.28
CA ILE A 84 -11.03 -21.07 -10.45
C ILE A 84 -10.99 -22.29 -9.54
N CYS A 85 -12.08 -22.61 -8.85
CA CYS A 85 -12.16 -23.80 -8.01
C CYS A 85 -11.94 -25.08 -8.84
N MET A 86 -12.49 -25.15 -10.05
CA MET A 86 -12.30 -26.27 -10.96
C MET A 86 -10.81 -26.45 -11.34
N LEU A 87 -10.10 -25.35 -11.60
CA LEU A 87 -8.67 -25.33 -11.93
C LEU A 87 -7.80 -25.73 -10.73
N MET A 88 -8.10 -25.20 -9.54
CA MET A 88 -7.37 -25.53 -8.31
C MET A 88 -7.56 -26.99 -7.91
N LEU A 89 -8.78 -27.52 -8.01
CA LEU A 89 -9.06 -28.94 -7.77
C LEU A 89 -8.34 -29.83 -8.80
N LYS A 90 -8.24 -29.38 -10.04
CA LYS A 90 -7.51 -30.10 -11.08
C LYS A 90 -6.01 -30.15 -10.79
N ILE A 91 -5.40 -29.07 -10.32
CA ILE A 91 -3.99 -29.07 -9.86
C ILE A 91 -3.82 -29.97 -8.63
N GLY A 92 -4.67 -29.81 -7.63
CA GLY A 92 -4.55 -30.52 -6.36
C GLY A 92 -4.70 -32.04 -6.46
N TRP A 93 -5.44 -32.53 -7.47
CA TRP A 93 -5.68 -33.96 -7.68
C TRP A 93 -5.00 -34.55 -8.92
N SER A 94 -4.36 -33.74 -9.77
CA SER A 94 -3.61 -34.25 -10.92
C SER A 94 -2.19 -34.61 -10.51
N LYS A 95 -1.72 -35.81 -10.89
CA LYS A 95 -0.33 -36.21 -10.66
C LYS A 95 0.65 -35.53 -11.63
N ASP A 96 0.14 -35.10 -12.79
CA ASP A 96 0.95 -34.62 -13.92
C ASP A 96 0.93 -33.10 -14.10
N VAL A 97 0.08 -32.38 -13.34
CA VAL A 97 -0.07 -30.91 -13.44
C VAL A 97 0.25 -30.31 -12.08
N LYS A 98 1.41 -29.64 -11.96
CA LYS A 98 1.91 -29.11 -10.68
C LYS A 98 1.80 -27.59 -10.58
N SER A 99 1.52 -26.91 -11.70
CA SER A 99 1.42 -25.46 -11.75
C SER A 99 0.33 -24.97 -12.72
N LEU A 100 -0.09 -23.71 -12.56
CA LEU A 100 -1.01 -23.03 -13.49
C LEU A 100 -0.38 -22.88 -14.89
N ALA A 101 0.95 -22.78 -14.97
CA ALA A 101 1.69 -22.71 -16.23
C ALA A 101 1.56 -24.01 -17.04
N ASP A 102 1.54 -25.17 -16.37
CA ASP A 102 1.35 -26.49 -17.02
C ASP A 102 -0.05 -26.65 -17.65
N MET A 103 -1.00 -25.76 -17.29
CA MET A 103 -2.35 -25.72 -17.85
C MET A 103 -2.53 -24.63 -18.93
N GLY A 104 -1.44 -23.95 -19.33
CA GLY A 104 -1.50 -22.86 -20.32
C GLY A 104 -2.14 -21.57 -19.80
N ILE A 105 -2.22 -21.41 -18.47
CA ILE A 105 -2.73 -20.19 -17.82
C ILE A 105 -1.54 -19.27 -17.56
N ASP A 106 -1.42 -18.22 -18.36
CA ASP A 106 -0.37 -17.21 -18.26
C ASP A 106 -0.69 -16.13 -17.20
N GLY A 107 0.24 -15.19 -16.99
CA GLY A 107 0.08 -14.09 -16.04
C GLY A 107 -1.12 -13.17 -16.34
N TYR A 108 -1.65 -13.20 -17.57
CA TYR A 108 -2.82 -12.41 -17.96
C TYR A 108 -4.08 -12.89 -17.24
N TRP A 109 -4.23 -14.21 -17.06
CA TRP A 109 -5.33 -14.79 -16.29
C TRP A 109 -5.28 -14.45 -14.81
N VAL A 110 -4.08 -14.39 -14.21
CA VAL A 110 -3.92 -13.92 -12.82
C VAL A 110 -4.37 -12.46 -12.69
N GLY A 111 -4.07 -11.63 -13.70
CA GLY A 111 -4.58 -10.27 -13.80
C GLY A 111 -6.10 -10.18 -13.90
N ILE A 112 -6.74 -11.03 -14.72
CA ILE A 112 -8.22 -11.10 -14.85
C ILE A 112 -8.86 -11.52 -13.51
N ILE A 113 -8.27 -12.49 -12.81
CA ILE A 113 -8.75 -12.95 -11.50
C ILE A 113 -8.61 -11.83 -10.46
N ALA A 114 -7.45 -11.20 -10.37
CA ALA A 114 -7.20 -10.09 -9.45
C ALA A 114 -8.13 -8.90 -9.70
N PHE A 115 -8.37 -8.56 -10.98
CA PHE A 115 -9.30 -7.51 -11.37
C PHE A 115 -10.75 -7.84 -10.98
N THR A 116 -11.20 -9.09 -11.21
CA THR A 116 -12.57 -9.50 -10.91
C THR A 116 -12.84 -9.55 -9.40
N PHE A 117 -11.90 -10.05 -8.60
CA PHE A 117 -12.02 -10.04 -7.13
C PHE A 117 -11.82 -8.64 -6.54
N GLY A 118 -10.89 -7.84 -7.09
CA GLY A 118 -10.67 -6.45 -6.70
C GLY A 118 -11.92 -5.60 -6.91
N ALA A 119 -12.57 -5.71 -8.08
CA ALA A 119 -13.83 -5.01 -8.37
C ALA A 119 -14.94 -5.38 -7.36
N LYS A 120 -15.02 -6.65 -6.95
CA LYS A 120 -15.99 -7.10 -5.94
C LYS A 120 -15.64 -6.69 -4.52
N ALA A 121 -14.37 -6.72 -4.14
CA ALA A 121 -13.93 -6.24 -2.82
C ALA A 121 -14.27 -4.76 -2.68
N THR A 122 -14.02 -3.97 -3.72
CA THR A 122 -14.41 -2.57 -3.81
C THR A 122 -15.93 -2.39 -3.73
N GLN A 123 -16.71 -3.10 -4.55
CA GLN A 123 -18.18 -3.01 -4.50
C GLN A 123 -18.76 -3.45 -3.16
N SER A 124 -18.30 -4.57 -2.58
CA SER A 124 -18.76 -5.11 -1.30
C SER A 124 -18.38 -4.19 -0.13
N PHE A 125 -17.24 -3.52 -0.21
CA PHE A 125 -16.86 -2.47 0.74
C PHE A 125 -17.89 -1.33 0.72
N PHE A 126 -18.35 -0.91 -0.46
CA PHE A 126 -19.40 0.10 -0.60
C PHE A 126 -20.79 -0.41 -0.19
N GLU A 127 -21.19 -1.63 -0.57
CA GLU A 127 -22.49 -2.21 -0.21
C GLU A 127 -22.60 -2.46 1.31
N SER A 128 -21.54 -2.91 1.97
CA SER A 128 -21.52 -3.16 3.42
C SER A 128 -21.60 -1.87 4.25
N LYS A 129 -21.03 -0.77 3.75
CA LYS A 129 -21.17 0.57 4.34
C LYS A 129 -22.57 1.16 4.11
N MET A 130 -23.27 0.76 3.04
CA MET A 130 -24.65 1.19 2.75
C MET A 130 -25.72 0.36 3.48
N ALA A 131 -25.43 -0.89 3.87
CA ALA A 131 -26.39 -1.80 4.50
C ALA A 131 -26.77 -1.45 5.97
N VAL A 132 -26.15 -0.43 6.58
CA VAL A 132 -26.47 0.03 7.95
C VAL A 132 -27.68 0.97 7.99
N VAL A 133 -28.19 1.46 6.86
CA VAL A 133 -29.35 2.35 6.84
C VAL A 133 -30.65 1.54 6.74
N LYS A 134 -31.13 1.04 7.88
CA LYS A 134 -32.47 0.44 7.98
C LYS A 134 -33.53 1.56 8.13
N GLU A 135 -34.37 1.64 7.10
CA GLU A 135 -35.67 2.34 6.99
C GLU A 135 -35.77 3.76 7.59
N PHE A 136 -35.52 4.77 6.74
CA PHE A 136 -36.16 6.06 6.92
C PHE A 136 -37.27 6.27 5.89
N ARG A 137 -38.44 6.63 6.42
CA ARG A 137 -39.66 7.02 5.69
C ARG A 137 -39.34 8.00 4.56
N LYS A 138 -40.10 7.84 3.47
CA LYS A 138 -40.19 8.77 2.34
C LYS A 138 -40.36 10.23 2.82
N THR A 139 -39.25 10.94 2.92
CA THR A 139 -39.19 12.40 2.92
C THR A 139 -37.95 12.77 2.13
N LYS A 140 -38.18 13.41 0.98
CA LYS A 140 -37.26 14.18 0.13
C LYS A 140 -35.76 13.88 0.32
N THR A 141 -35.19 13.16 -0.65
CA THR A 141 -33.76 13.12 -1.04
C THR A 141 -32.82 13.94 -0.16
N ALA A 142 -32.32 13.32 0.91
CA ALA A 142 -31.05 13.75 1.49
C ALA A 142 -29.97 13.29 0.51
N ALA A 143 -29.41 14.22 -0.26
CA ALA A 143 -28.15 13.97 -0.95
C ALA A 143 -27.13 13.55 0.11
N LEU A 144 -26.40 12.46 -0.13
CA LEU A 144 -25.23 12.12 0.68
C LEU A 144 -24.27 13.32 0.56
N GLU A 145 -24.09 14.09 1.63
CA GLU A 145 -23.10 15.16 1.67
C GLU A 145 -21.71 14.52 1.82
N TYR A 146 -20.90 14.61 0.75
CA TYR A 146 -19.51 14.18 0.78
C TYR A 146 -18.62 15.30 1.29
N GLY A 147 -17.72 14.99 2.23
CA GLY A 147 -16.74 15.96 2.72
C GLY A 147 -15.71 16.32 1.65
N SER A 148 -15.04 17.48 1.79
CA SER A 148 -14.04 17.92 0.80
C SER A 148 -12.90 16.91 0.62
N ALA A 149 -12.49 16.24 1.71
CA ALA A 149 -11.43 15.23 1.69
C ALA A 149 -11.83 13.98 0.87
N GLU A 150 -13.07 13.54 1.00
CA GLU A 150 -13.60 12.40 0.25
C GLU A 150 -13.74 12.74 -1.23
N LEU A 151 -14.17 13.97 -1.53
CA LEU A 151 -14.22 14.50 -2.90
C LEU A 151 -12.83 14.57 -3.53
N ALA A 152 -11.80 14.97 -2.80
CA ALA A 152 -10.42 15.04 -3.29
C ALA A 152 -9.87 13.64 -3.64
N LYS A 153 -10.02 12.70 -2.71
CA LYS A 153 -9.62 11.29 -2.95
C LYS A 153 -10.34 10.70 -4.14
N LEU A 154 -11.65 10.91 -4.24
CA LEU A 154 -12.45 10.41 -5.35
C LEU A 154 -12.05 11.08 -6.68
N ALA A 155 -11.72 12.37 -6.67
CA ALA A 155 -11.24 13.09 -7.85
C ALA A 155 -9.93 12.50 -8.38
N ILE A 156 -8.99 12.16 -7.49
CA ILE A 156 -7.71 11.52 -7.87
C ILE A 156 -7.98 10.17 -8.50
N VAL A 157 -8.75 9.29 -7.83
CA VAL A 157 -9.09 7.95 -8.34
C VAL A 157 -9.74 8.02 -9.73
N GLN A 158 -10.61 9.00 -9.97
CA GLN A 158 -11.32 9.12 -11.26
C GLN A 158 -10.47 9.76 -12.37
N ASN A 159 -9.53 10.64 -12.04
CA ASN A 159 -8.88 11.51 -13.04
C ASN A 159 -7.36 11.27 -13.20
N GLU A 160 -6.68 10.61 -12.25
CA GLU A 160 -5.22 10.50 -12.23
C GLU A 160 -4.63 9.94 -13.54
N GLN A 161 -5.14 8.79 -14.00
CA GLN A 161 -4.60 8.15 -15.20
C GLN A 161 -4.79 9.03 -16.44
N TYR A 162 -5.97 9.64 -16.59
CA TYR A 162 -6.25 10.55 -17.70
C TYR A 162 -5.31 11.77 -17.67
N LEU A 163 -5.13 12.37 -16.49
CA LEU A 163 -4.27 13.54 -16.31
C LEU A 163 -2.81 13.21 -16.59
N LYS A 164 -2.27 12.09 -16.07
CA LYS A 164 -0.89 11.66 -16.31
C LYS A 164 -0.61 11.34 -17.79
N VAL A 165 -1.59 10.78 -18.51
CA VAL A 165 -1.45 10.53 -19.97
C VAL A 165 -1.49 11.84 -20.76
N LYS A 166 -2.41 12.75 -20.43
CA LYS A 166 -2.59 14.02 -21.14
C LYS A 166 -1.46 15.02 -20.84
N PHE A 167 -0.95 15.01 -19.61
CA PHE A 167 0.08 15.91 -19.11
C PHE A 167 1.25 15.08 -18.53
N PRO A 168 2.18 14.59 -19.38
CA PRO A 168 3.29 13.74 -18.94
C PRO A 168 4.28 14.40 -17.97
N ASN A 169 4.20 15.73 -17.84
CA ASN A 169 4.99 16.50 -16.88
C ASN A 169 4.38 16.49 -15.46
N ILE A 170 3.21 15.91 -15.24
CA ILE A 170 2.69 15.64 -13.90
C ILE A 170 3.59 14.61 -13.22
N LEU A 171 4.15 14.99 -12.06
CA LEU A 171 4.88 14.10 -11.17
C LEU A 171 3.91 13.22 -10.38
N THR A 172 2.97 13.85 -9.67
CA THR A 172 1.96 13.14 -8.88
C THR A 172 0.75 14.02 -8.55
N LEU A 173 -0.32 13.39 -8.07
CA LEU A 173 -1.50 14.02 -7.51
C LEU A 173 -1.63 13.60 -6.05
N SER A 174 -2.09 14.52 -5.19
CA SER A 174 -2.30 14.27 -3.76
C SER A 174 -3.58 14.94 -3.29
N ASP A 175 -4.31 14.29 -2.38
CA ASP A 175 -5.40 14.92 -1.65
C ASP A 175 -4.79 15.62 -0.43
N THR A 176 -4.99 16.93 -0.34
CA THR A 176 -4.30 17.71 0.69
C THR A 176 -5.07 18.95 1.08
N ILE A 177 -4.69 19.53 2.21
CA ILE A 177 -5.31 20.74 2.75
C ILE A 177 -4.72 21.99 2.10
N ALA A 178 -5.59 22.90 1.66
CA ALA A 178 -5.18 24.22 1.16
C ALA A 178 -4.89 25.21 2.30
N ASP A 179 -5.75 25.27 3.32
CA ASP A 179 -5.62 26.13 4.51
C ASP A 179 -5.60 25.31 5.81
N PRO A 180 -4.49 25.32 6.57
CA PRO A 180 -4.38 24.57 7.83
C PRO A 180 -5.43 24.95 8.88
N ASN A 181 -6.05 26.14 8.79
CA ASN A 181 -7.07 26.59 9.72
C ASN A 181 -8.49 26.14 9.32
N MET A 182 -8.65 25.53 8.14
CA MET A 182 -9.93 25.08 7.60
C MET A 182 -9.82 23.61 7.17
N PRO A 183 -10.18 22.64 8.04
CA PRO A 183 -10.10 21.22 7.73
C PRO A 183 -10.90 20.80 6.48
N GLU A 184 -11.97 21.52 6.13
CA GLU A 184 -12.77 21.31 4.92
C GLU A 184 -12.18 21.95 3.65
N SER A 185 -10.93 22.43 3.69
CA SER A 185 -10.26 23.08 2.56
C SER A 185 -9.45 22.10 1.70
N HIS A 186 -9.85 20.82 1.64
CA HIS A 186 -9.17 19.84 0.81
C HIS A 186 -9.24 20.20 -0.67
N VAL A 187 -8.11 20.04 -1.34
CA VAL A 187 -7.91 20.26 -2.77
C VAL A 187 -7.11 19.11 -3.35
N VAL A 188 -7.12 18.99 -4.69
CA VAL A 188 -6.21 18.08 -5.38
C VAL A 188 -4.93 18.85 -5.72
N ALA A 189 -3.86 18.59 -4.98
CA ALA A 189 -2.54 19.12 -5.34
C ALA A 189 -1.98 18.34 -6.54
N ILE A 190 -1.61 19.07 -7.60
CA ILE A 190 -1.01 18.52 -8.82
C ILE A 190 0.45 18.98 -8.84
N TYR A 191 1.37 18.06 -8.56
CA TYR A 191 2.80 18.32 -8.58
C TYR A 191 3.34 18.14 -9.98
N LEU A 192 4.06 19.14 -10.51
CA LEU A 192 4.65 19.12 -11.84
C LEU A 192 6.16 18.97 -11.77
N LYS A 193 6.73 18.18 -12.68
CA LYS A 193 8.19 18.03 -12.88
C LYS A 193 8.81 19.35 -13.32
N ASP A 194 8.12 20.11 -14.16
CA ASP A 194 8.57 21.39 -14.70
C ASP A 194 7.61 22.53 -14.35
N LYS A 195 7.79 23.69 -14.98
CA LYS A 195 6.98 24.89 -14.73
C LYS A 195 5.77 25.02 -15.67
N ASN A 196 5.50 24.05 -16.54
CA ASN A 196 4.48 24.15 -17.56
C ASN A 196 3.12 23.65 -17.05
N ASP A 197 2.22 24.58 -16.72
CA ASP A 197 0.85 24.29 -16.30
C ASP A 197 -0.19 24.50 -17.41
N THR A 198 0.24 24.68 -18.65
CA THR A 198 -0.65 25.02 -19.77
C THR A 198 -1.72 23.96 -19.98
N GLY A 199 -2.99 24.34 -19.82
CA GLY A 199 -4.14 23.47 -20.04
C GLY A 199 -4.46 22.51 -18.89
N ILE A 200 -3.66 22.49 -17.82
CA ILE A 200 -3.97 21.73 -16.61
C ILE A 200 -5.16 22.40 -15.92
N PRO A 201 -6.23 21.65 -15.60
CA PRO A 201 -7.46 22.25 -15.10
C PRO A 201 -7.29 22.76 -13.66
N SER A 202 -7.87 23.93 -13.37
CA SER A 202 -7.93 24.52 -12.02
C SER A 202 -8.97 23.85 -11.10
N SER A 203 -9.79 22.95 -11.65
CA SER A 203 -10.75 22.13 -10.90
C SER A 203 -11.02 20.81 -11.62
N LEU A 204 -11.38 19.78 -10.87
CA LEU A 204 -11.72 18.46 -11.39
C LEU A 204 -13.20 18.16 -11.15
N ALA A 205 -13.85 17.62 -12.19
CA ALA A 205 -15.18 17.06 -12.08
C ALA A 205 -15.12 15.68 -11.44
N VAL A 206 -16.00 15.46 -10.47
CA VAL A 206 -16.12 14.22 -9.71
C VAL A 206 -17.53 13.68 -9.90
N LYS A 207 -17.64 12.48 -10.46
CA LYS A 207 -18.92 11.79 -10.58
C LYS A 207 -19.24 11.09 -9.27
N MET A 208 -20.37 11.46 -8.67
CA MET A 208 -20.85 10.89 -7.42
C MET A 208 -21.65 9.60 -7.70
N PRO A 209 -21.83 8.70 -6.71
CA PRO A 209 -22.59 7.47 -6.90
C PRO A 209 -24.07 7.66 -7.27
N ASP A 210 -24.66 8.81 -6.93
CA ASP A 210 -26.00 9.22 -7.35
C ASP A 210 -26.03 9.80 -8.78
N ASN A 211 -24.91 9.68 -9.51
CA ASN A 211 -24.68 10.21 -10.85
C ASN A 211 -24.68 11.75 -10.94
N SER A 212 -24.69 12.45 -9.80
CA SER A 212 -24.43 13.90 -9.76
C SER A 212 -22.95 14.19 -10.03
N THR A 213 -22.65 15.43 -10.40
CA THR A 213 -21.27 15.89 -10.58
C THR A 213 -20.97 16.97 -9.57
N SER A 214 -19.88 16.78 -8.82
CA SER A 214 -19.29 17.80 -7.96
C SER A 214 -18.00 18.33 -8.58
N LEU A 215 -17.55 19.51 -8.15
CA LEU A 215 -16.28 20.09 -8.56
C LEU A 215 -15.37 20.25 -7.35
N ILE A 216 -14.11 19.88 -7.48
CA ILE A 216 -13.07 20.17 -6.49
C ILE A 216 -11.95 20.99 -7.10
N GLN A 217 -11.42 21.95 -6.35
CA GLN A 217 -10.32 22.80 -6.80
C GLN A 217 -9.00 22.02 -6.87
N THR A 218 -8.12 22.45 -7.76
CA THR A 218 -6.74 21.96 -7.84
C THR A 218 -5.75 23.01 -7.36
N GLU A 219 -4.65 22.56 -6.76
CA GLU A 219 -3.49 23.40 -6.45
C GLU A 219 -2.31 22.93 -7.31
N ILE A 220 -1.86 23.74 -8.27
CA ILE A 220 -0.79 23.34 -9.19
C ILE A 220 0.56 23.73 -8.60
N VAL A 221 1.38 22.75 -8.21
CA VAL A 221 2.71 22.94 -7.63
C VAL A 221 3.78 22.77 -8.71
N LYS A 222 4.45 23.86 -9.07
CA LYS A 222 5.34 23.91 -10.25
C LYS A 222 6.78 23.56 -9.89
N GLY A 223 7.47 22.92 -10.84
CA GLY A 223 8.92 22.77 -10.83
C GLY A 223 9.46 21.88 -9.71
N SER A 224 8.68 20.87 -9.30
CA SER A 224 9.11 19.91 -8.28
C SER A 224 10.24 19.00 -8.76
N GLY A 225 10.52 18.93 -10.07
CA GLY A 225 11.57 18.07 -10.62
C GLY A 225 11.24 16.59 -10.50
N THR A 226 12.29 15.77 -10.39
CA THR A 226 12.20 14.31 -10.20
C THR A 226 12.64 13.94 -8.79
N ALA A 227 11.93 13.04 -8.12
CA ALA A 227 12.37 12.51 -6.83
C ALA A 227 13.56 11.56 -7.00
N ARG A 228 14.55 11.67 -6.12
CA ARG A 228 15.76 10.83 -6.13
C ARG A 228 16.16 10.48 -4.71
N ILE A 229 16.67 9.27 -4.53
CA ILE A 229 17.37 8.91 -3.28
C ILE A 229 18.60 9.80 -3.08
N GLN A 230 19.02 9.94 -1.84
CA GLN A 230 20.26 10.64 -1.49
C GLN A 230 21.31 9.67 -0.96
N TYR A 231 22.57 9.96 -1.22
CA TYR A 231 23.72 9.33 -0.57
C TYR A 231 24.86 10.35 -0.66
N SER A 232 25.88 10.25 0.20
CA SER A 232 26.97 11.25 0.24
C SER A 232 28.33 10.67 -0.06
N GLN A 233 29.30 11.58 -0.12
CA GLN A 233 30.68 11.36 -0.52
C GLN A 233 31.72 11.87 0.51
N LEU A 234 31.44 12.06 1.82
CA LEU A 234 32.34 11.79 3.01
C LEU A 234 31.82 12.15 4.46
N ARG A 235 32.07 11.21 5.41
CA ARG A 235 32.04 11.04 6.92
C ARG A 235 30.89 11.46 7.89
N SER A 236 30.49 10.47 8.73
CA SER A 236 29.52 10.27 9.87
C SER A 236 28.23 9.46 9.56
N GLU A 237 28.39 8.14 9.46
CA GLU A 237 27.85 7.37 8.33
C GLU A 237 27.72 5.87 8.56
N ILE A 238 26.71 5.27 7.94
CA ILE A 238 26.54 3.83 7.81
C ILE A 238 26.77 3.41 6.35
N SER A 239 27.59 2.38 6.13
CA SER A 239 27.89 1.85 4.78
C SER A 239 28.37 0.40 4.81
N THR A 240 28.51 -0.19 3.63
CA THR A 240 29.14 -1.51 3.42
C THR A 240 30.65 -1.33 3.16
N PRO A 241 31.56 -2.13 3.76
CA PRO A 241 33.01 -1.97 3.58
C PRO A 241 33.51 -1.98 2.14
N GLN A 242 32.84 -2.71 1.25
CA GLN A 242 33.17 -2.75 -0.18
C GLN A 242 32.76 -1.46 -0.93
N PHE A 243 31.85 -0.67 -0.35
CA PHE A 243 31.33 0.56 -0.92
C PHE A 243 31.31 1.69 0.13
N PRO A 244 32.47 2.07 0.68
CA PRO A 244 32.55 3.01 1.81
C PRO A 244 32.15 4.44 1.42
N THR A 245 32.07 4.74 0.12
CA THR A 245 31.54 6.00 -0.42
C THR A 245 30.04 5.96 -0.65
N TYR A 246 29.38 4.82 -0.43
CA TYR A 246 27.93 4.66 -0.55
C TYR A 246 27.32 4.58 0.84
N PHE A 247 27.13 5.73 1.44
CA PHE A 247 26.74 5.82 2.83
C PHE A 247 25.48 6.66 3.02
N GLY A 248 24.83 6.43 4.16
CA GLY A 248 23.72 7.23 4.66
C GLY A 248 23.95 7.69 6.10
N SER A 249 22.96 8.39 6.62
CA SER A 249 22.81 8.73 8.03
C SER A 249 22.11 7.60 8.79
N ILE A 250 22.36 7.56 10.10
CA ILE A 250 21.67 6.67 11.03
C ILE A 250 20.49 7.43 11.63
N CYS A 251 19.33 6.79 11.69
CA CYS A 251 18.19 7.37 12.38
C CYS A 251 18.30 7.09 13.88
N CYS A 252 17.98 5.86 14.29
CA CYS A 252 17.77 5.54 15.69
C CYS A 252 18.27 4.13 16.02
N LEU A 253 18.45 3.92 17.32
CA LEU A 253 18.67 2.60 17.89
C LEU A 253 17.35 1.84 18.02
N VAL A 254 17.42 0.55 17.73
CA VAL A 254 16.34 -0.40 17.93
C VAL A 254 16.83 -1.62 18.70
N LYS A 255 15.91 -2.22 19.44
CA LYS A 255 16.09 -3.52 20.09
C LYS A 255 15.03 -4.48 19.57
N SER A 256 15.31 -5.77 19.60
CA SER A 256 14.28 -6.78 19.31
C SER A 256 13.40 -7.00 20.53
N THR A 257 12.11 -7.20 20.26
CA THR A 257 11.11 -7.62 21.25
C THR A 257 11.11 -9.13 21.48
N THR A 258 11.74 -9.89 20.58
CA THR A 258 11.82 -11.37 20.64
C THR A 258 13.23 -11.88 20.94
N ASP A 259 14.26 -11.09 20.66
CA ASP A 259 15.67 -11.40 20.95
C ASP A 259 16.30 -10.29 21.80
N PRO A 260 16.37 -10.46 23.14
CA PRO A 260 16.93 -9.45 24.03
C PRO A 260 18.40 -9.08 23.76
N ALA A 261 19.16 -9.95 23.09
CA ALA A 261 20.56 -9.70 22.75
C ALA A 261 20.70 -8.83 21.49
N PHE A 262 19.65 -8.72 20.67
CA PHE A 262 19.69 -7.94 19.45
C PHE A 262 19.58 -6.44 19.74
N THR A 263 20.62 -5.70 19.37
CA THR A 263 20.63 -4.25 19.25
C THR A 263 21.04 -3.87 17.83
N GLY A 264 20.36 -2.89 17.23
CA GLY A 264 20.67 -2.44 15.89
C GLY A 264 20.41 -0.96 15.65
N VAL A 265 20.87 -0.48 14.49
CA VAL A 265 20.67 0.88 13.98
C VAL A 265 19.84 0.87 12.72
N VAL A 266 18.90 1.81 12.62
CA VAL A 266 18.01 1.97 11.47
C VAL A 266 18.58 2.99 10.48
N THR A 267 18.52 2.67 9.19
CA THR A 267 18.83 3.58 8.07
C THR A 267 17.97 3.24 6.84
N SER A 268 18.23 3.89 5.70
CA SER A 268 17.55 3.58 4.44
C SER A 268 18.06 2.27 3.81
N GLY A 269 17.15 1.49 3.25
CA GLY A 269 17.42 0.23 2.56
C GLY A 269 18.31 0.37 1.33
N HIS A 270 18.22 1.49 0.63
CA HIS A 270 19.07 1.77 -0.53
C HIS A 270 20.55 1.96 -0.18
N ILE A 271 20.88 2.19 1.10
CA ILE A 271 22.28 2.19 1.56
C ILE A 271 22.85 0.76 1.52
N TYR A 272 22.06 -0.23 1.94
CA TYR A 272 22.43 -1.64 1.85
C TYR A 272 22.57 -2.11 0.39
N SER A 273 21.65 -1.70 -0.49
CA SER A 273 21.66 -2.13 -1.90
C SER A 273 22.51 -1.25 -2.82
N HIS A 274 23.24 -0.28 -2.27
CA HIS A 274 24.12 0.63 -3.01
C HIS A 274 23.37 1.38 -4.13
N GLY A 275 22.19 1.91 -3.79
CA GLY A 275 21.36 2.74 -4.68
C GLY A 275 20.47 1.99 -5.63
N ARG A 276 20.62 0.68 -5.69
CA ARG A 276 19.81 -0.18 -6.55
C ARG A 276 18.47 -0.41 -5.90
N TYR A 277 17.40 -0.23 -6.67
CA TYR A 277 16.11 -0.78 -6.27
C TYR A 277 16.18 -2.29 -6.40
N ASP A 278 15.97 -2.98 -5.30
CA ASP A 278 16.00 -4.42 -5.19
C ASP A 278 14.91 -4.80 -4.20
N ASP A 279 13.80 -5.35 -4.66
CA ASP A 279 12.72 -5.85 -3.82
C ASP A 279 12.84 -7.34 -3.50
N PHE A 280 13.94 -7.98 -3.95
CA PHE A 280 14.26 -9.34 -3.55
C PHE A 280 14.62 -9.35 -2.07
N PHE A 281 13.93 -10.19 -1.31
CA PHE A 281 14.07 -10.37 0.13
C PHE A 281 13.70 -9.10 0.92
N ASN A 282 12.50 -9.13 1.52
CA ASN A 282 12.02 -8.12 2.45
C ASN A 282 11.80 -8.79 3.81
N GLY A 283 12.57 -8.41 4.82
CA GLY A 283 12.59 -9.10 6.11
C GLY A 283 13.98 -9.22 6.71
N GLN A 284 14.13 -10.24 7.55
CA GLN A 284 15.42 -10.66 8.09
C GLN A 284 16.29 -11.26 6.98
N LEU A 285 17.55 -10.82 6.91
CA LEU A 285 18.53 -11.33 5.96
C LEU A 285 19.03 -12.71 6.41
N ASP A 286 19.16 -13.64 5.45
CA ASP A 286 19.85 -14.91 5.70
C ASP A 286 21.35 -14.69 5.94
N PRO A 287 22.04 -15.62 6.63
CA PRO A 287 23.44 -15.44 7.03
C PRO A 287 24.40 -15.11 5.88
N ALA A 288 24.14 -15.57 4.65
CA ALA A 288 25.00 -15.27 3.51
C ALA A 288 24.88 -13.81 3.02
N ARG A 289 23.78 -13.14 3.36
CA ARG A 289 23.50 -11.73 3.02
C ARG A 289 23.78 -10.76 4.16
N GLN A 290 24.08 -11.25 5.36
CA GLN A 290 24.47 -10.44 6.52
C GLN A 290 25.93 -9.97 6.37
N THR A 291 26.16 -9.03 5.45
CA THR A 291 27.49 -8.47 5.22
C THR A 291 27.86 -7.48 6.32
N ARG A 292 29.17 -7.28 6.52
CA ARG A 292 29.71 -6.34 7.52
C ARG A 292 29.24 -4.92 7.25
N VAL A 293 29.06 -4.13 8.31
CA VAL A 293 28.72 -2.71 8.24
C VAL A 293 29.85 -1.87 8.84
N ILE A 294 30.10 -0.71 8.24
CA ILE A 294 30.95 0.34 8.78
C ILE A 294 30.06 1.40 9.43
N LEU A 295 30.35 1.74 10.69
CA LEU A 295 29.79 2.90 11.38
C LEU A 295 30.94 3.87 11.70
N ASP A 296 30.83 5.11 11.24
CA ASP A 296 31.80 6.18 11.49
C ASP A 296 33.27 5.86 11.12
N GLY A 297 33.46 4.92 10.19
CA GLY A 297 34.77 4.49 9.68
C GLY A 297 35.29 3.19 10.27
N GLU A 298 34.63 2.65 11.29
CA GLU A 298 34.99 1.38 11.94
C GLU A 298 33.99 0.27 11.63
N ILE A 299 34.45 -0.98 11.53
CA ILE A 299 33.55 -2.13 11.41
C ILE A 299 32.84 -2.31 12.75
N ALA A 300 31.50 -2.24 12.74
CA ALA A 300 30.71 -2.18 13.96
C ALA A 300 29.58 -3.21 14.02
N GLY A 301 29.44 -4.06 12.99
CA GLY A 301 28.49 -5.16 13.00
C GLY A 301 28.13 -5.68 11.61
N THR A 302 26.88 -6.06 11.41
CA THR A 302 26.38 -6.70 10.19
C THR A 302 24.98 -6.25 9.84
N TRP A 303 24.65 -6.20 8.55
CA TRP A 303 23.26 -6.02 8.12
C TRP A 303 22.38 -7.17 8.61
N ALA A 304 21.22 -6.87 9.18
CA ALA A 304 20.33 -7.86 9.78
C ALA A 304 18.95 -7.88 9.11
N TYR A 305 18.41 -6.71 8.77
CA TYR A 305 17.12 -6.58 8.10
C TYR A 305 17.19 -5.62 6.92
N LYS A 306 16.36 -5.87 5.92
CA LYS A 306 16.18 -4.97 4.78
C LYS A 306 14.74 -5.08 4.26
N MET A 307 14.13 -3.94 3.97
CA MET A 307 12.86 -3.82 3.26
C MET A 307 12.98 -2.72 2.22
N LEU A 308 12.82 -3.07 0.96
CA LEU A 308 12.83 -2.13 -0.14
C LEU A 308 11.72 -2.54 -1.10
N ASN A 309 10.53 -2.01 -0.90
CA ASN A 309 9.32 -2.32 -1.66
C ASN A 309 8.55 -1.02 -1.97
N TYR A 310 7.33 -1.09 -2.48
CA TYR A 310 6.58 0.13 -2.82
C TYR A 310 6.17 0.98 -1.60
N GLU A 311 6.21 0.45 -0.37
CA GLU A 311 5.84 1.20 0.86
C GLU A 311 7.06 1.67 1.65
N GLN A 312 8.22 1.03 1.47
CA GLN A 312 9.33 1.21 2.39
C GLN A 312 10.70 1.15 1.72
N ASP A 313 11.67 1.82 2.34
CA ASP A 313 13.08 1.83 2.03
C ASP A 313 13.88 1.89 3.34
N LEU A 314 13.99 0.75 4.03
CA LEU A 314 14.54 0.62 5.36
C LEU A 314 15.54 -0.53 5.45
N ALA A 315 16.64 -0.33 6.17
CA ALA A 315 17.54 -1.39 6.59
C ALA A 315 17.90 -1.23 8.07
N VAL A 316 18.23 -2.36 8.70
CA VAL A 316 18.71 -2.41 10.08
C VAL A 316 20.01 -3.19 10.12
N ALA A 317 21.05 -2.61 10.71
CA ALA A 317 22.29 -3.30 11.00
C ALA A 317 22.36 -3.66 12.49
N SER A 318 22.69 -4.91 12.81
CA SER A 318 23.02 -5.33 14.17
C SER A 318 24.39 -4.76 14.57
N ILE A 319 24.50 -4.27 15.80
CA ILE A 319 25.74 -3.73 16.36
C ILE A 319 26.38 -4.77 17.29
N GLU A 320 27.70 -4.91 17.25
CA GLU A 320 28.44 -5.80 18.18
C GLU A 320 28.51 -5.20 19.60
N GLU A 321 28.41 -6.04 20.64
CA GLU A 321 28.37 -5.61 22.07
C GLU A 321 29.58 -4.76 22.52
N ASN A 322 30.70 -4.83 21.79
CA ASN A 322 31.95 -4.13 22.13
C ASN A 322 32.11 -2.78 21.43
N VAL A 323 31.14 -2.35 20.60
CA VAL A 323 31.14 -0.99 20.06
C VAL A 323 30.79 -0.07 21.24
N PRO A 324 31.70 0.81 21.66
CA PRO A 324 31.47 1.62 22.85
C PRO A 324 30.15 2.38 22.69
N ASP A 325 29.39 2.42 23.79
CA ASP A 325 28.11 3.13 23.99
C ASP A 325 28.27 4.68 23.88
N ASP A 326 29.32 5.13 23.17
CA ASP A 326 29.76 6.51 22.95
C ASP A 326 28.91 7.21 21.87
N ALA A 327 27.88 6.54 21.36
CA ALA A 327 27.13 7.04 20.23
C ALA A 327 25.89 7.81 20.71
N ASN A 328 25.92 9.13 20.52
CA ASN A 328 24.80 10.08 20.68
C ASN A 328 23.64 9.79 19.69
N TYR A 329 23.17 8.55 19.60
CA TYR A 329 22.00 8.20 18.80
C TYR A 329 20.75 8.67 19.52
N GLN A 330 19.84 9.27 18.74
CA GLN A 330 18.59 9.75 19.29
C GLN A 330 17.74 8.56 19.74
N LYS A 331 17.38 8.58 21.03
CA LYS A 331 16.46 7.64 21.65
C LYS A 331 15.04 8.19 21.53
N PHE A 332 14.10 7.32 21.21
CA PHE A 332 12.68 7.64 21.00
C PHE A 332 11.76 6.84 21.93
N GLN A 333 12.28 5.88 22.70
CA GLN A 333 11.52 5.12 23.72
C GLN A 333 10.20 4.54 23.17
N ASN A 334 10.25 3.92 21.98
CA ASN A 334 9.09 3.41 21.26
C ASN A 334 8.01 4.47 20.92
N GLY A 335 8.37 5.76 20.98
CA GLY A 335 7.49 6.88 20.72
C GLY A 335 7.39 7.20 19.24
N PHE A 336 6.21 6.97 18.65
CA PHE A 336 5.90 7.31 17.26
C PHE A 336 4.82 8.39 17.14
N TYR A 337 4.92 9.22 16.10
CA TYR A 337 3.94 10.24 15.75
C TYR A 337 3.37 9.96 14.37
N THR A 338 2.06 9.82 14.28
CA THR A 338 1.33 9.72 13.01
C THR A 338 0.99 11.11 12.53
N VAL A 339 1.40 11.43 11.31
CA VAL A 339 1.08 12.70 10.67
C VAL A 339 -0.39 12.70 10.27
N GLU A 340 -1.07 13.81 10.57
CA GLU A 340 -2.47 14.06 10.26
C GLU A 340 -2.63 15.40 9.52
N ASP A 341 -3.84 15.63 9.01
CA ASP A 341 -4.27 16.87 8.37
C ASP A 341 -3.86 18.16 9.13
N LYS A 342 -3.97 18.16 10.46
CA LYS A 342 -3.61 19.31 11.32
C LYS A 342 -2.13 19.68 11.29
N ASP A 343 -1.27 18.77 10.83
CA ASP A 343 0.18 18.94 10.80
C ASP A 343 0.64 19.58 9.47
N VAL A 344 -0.23 19.64 8.46
CA VAL A 344 0.10 20.14 7.13
C VAL A 344 0.08 21.67 7.12
N LYS A 345 1.13 22.29 6.58
CA LYS A 345 1.25 23.75 6.37
C LYS A 345 1.03 24.59 7.64
N THR A 346 1.41 24.06 8.80
CA THR A 346 1.28 24.76 10.08
C THR A 346 1.98 26.15 10.08
N PRO A 347 1.53 27.11 10.90
CA PRO A 347 2.18 28.41 11.01
C PRO A 347 3.61 28.35 11.57
N LEU A 348 3.90 27.31 12.36
CA LEU A 348 5.19 27.06 12.99
C LEU A 348 5.77 25.73 12.51
N LYS A 349 7.10 25.65 12.48
CA LYS A 349 7.83 24.41 12.16
C LYS A 349 7.50 23.32 13.17
N ASN A 350 6.90 22.23 12.72
CA ASN A 350 6.38 21.16 13.57
C ASN A 350 7.24 19.88 13.54
N ILE A 351 8.29 19.84 12.72
CA ILE A 351 9.22 18.70 12.67
C ILE A 351 10.68 19.13 12.74
N THR A 352 11.51 18.20 13.17
CA THR A 352 12.97 18.33 13.18
C THR A 352 13.59 17.14 12.48
N MET A 353 14.48 17.43 11.52
CA MET A 353 15.39 16.44 10.96
C MET A 353 16.66 16.40 11.80
N LEU A 354 17.06 15.21 12.24
CA LEU A 354 18.39 14.96 12.80
C LEU A 354 19.21 14.20 11.77
N SER A 355 20.20 14.86 11.21
CA SER A 355 21.15 14.26 10.28
C SER A 355 22.53 14.07 10.91
N ARG A 356 23.46 13.58 10.10
CA ARG A 356 24.83 13.25 10.48
C ARG A 356 25.53 14.35 11.31
N LYS A 357 26.45 13.92 12.18
CA LYS A 357 27.16 14.77 13.18
C LYS A 357 26.24 15.54 14.13
N GLY A 358 25.03 15.07 14.36
CA GLY A 358 24.07 15.73 15.24
C GLY A 358 23.49 17.02 14.66
N LYS A 359 23.54 17.23 13.34
CA LYS A 359 22.98 18.43 12.72
C LYS A 359 21.46 18.36 12.76
N THR A 360 20.83 19.35 13.40
CA THR A 360 19.38 19.46 13.43
C THR A 360 18.86 20.54 12.49
N THR A 361 17.79 20.23 11.75
CA THR A 361 17.09 21.20 10.88
C THR A 361 15.60 21.18 11.16
N ALA A 362 15.06 22.29 11.66
CA ALA A 362 13.61 22.44 11.86
C ALA A 362 12.91 22.76 10.53
N ALA A 363 11.74 22.16 10.31
CA ALA A 363 11.02 22.18 9.03
C ALA A 363 9.50 22.09 9.20
N TYR A 364 8.78 22.14 8.07
CA TYR A 364 7.33 22.00 7.98
C TYR A 364 6.96 20.70 7.28
N ILE A 365 5.86 20.08 7.69
CA ILE A 365 5.15 19.09 6.88
C ILE A 365 4.34 19.83 5.81
N ILE A 366 4.55 19.46 4.56
CA ILE A 366 3.96 20.10 3.38
C ILE A 366 2.79 19.29 2.84
N ASP A 367 2.96 17.98 2.87
CA ASP A 367 1.95 17.03 2.46
C ASP A 367 2.28 15.66 3.05
N TYR A 368 1.32 14.76 3.06
CA TYR A 368 1.50 13.40 3.55
C TYR A 368 0.65 12.42 2.75
N ASN A 369 0.92 11.13 2.90
CA ASN A 369 0.25 10.08 2.13
C ASN A 369 0.43 10.23 0.60
N VAL A 370 1.53 10.84 0.17
CA VAL A 370 1.80 11.10 -1.25
C VAL A 370 2.41 9.86 -1.90
N GLY A 371 1.89 9.48 -3.07
CA GLY A 371 2.48 8.45 -3.92
C GLY A 371 3.31 9.05 -5.04
N LEU A 372 4.58 8.68 -5.22
CA LEU A 372 5.39 9.19 -6.34
C LEU A 372 6.50 8.24 -6.78
N ASP A 373 6.92 8.37 -8.04
CA ASP A 373 8.08 7.65 -8.57
C ASP A 373 9.37 8.28 -8.04
N VAL A 374 10.26 7.43 -7.51
CA VAL A 374 11.58 7.80 -6.99
C VAL A 374 12.64 7.13 -7.85
N SER A 375 13.60 7.91 -8.35
CA SER A 375 14.71 7.38 -9.14
C SER A 375 15.77 6.75 -8.25
N TYR A 376 16.02 5.47 -8.52
CA TYR A 376 17.14 4.65 -8.04
C TYR A 376 18.16 4.47 -9.17
N ASP A 377 19.34 3.94 -8.86
CA ASP A 377 20.40 3.72 -9.86
C ASP A 377 20.01 2.69 -10.94
N THR A 378 19.03 1.83 -10.64
CA THR A 378 18.49 0.83 -11.56
C THR A 378 17.25 1.29 -12.33
N GLY A 379 16.73 2.49 -12.04
CA GLY A 379 15.50 3.02 -12.63
C GLY A 379 14.52 3.58 -11.61
N ASP A 380 13.38 4.04 -12.10
CA ASP A 380 12.33 4.63 -11.27
C ASP A 380 11.49 3.54 -10.59
N SER A 381 11.11 3.78 -9.34
CA SER A 381 10.23 2.90 -8.57
C SER A 381 9.21 3.72 -7.79
N TYR A 382 7.96 3.27 -7.82
CA TYR A 382 6.86 3.93 -7.12
C TYR A 382 6.96 3.75 -5.61
N LYS A 383 6.81 4.84 -4.86
CA LYS A 383 6.71 4.87 -3.40
C LYS A 383 5.38 5.45 -2.96
N ALA A 384 4.66 4.69 -2.14
CA ALA A 384 3.45 5.10 -1.47
C ALA A 384 3.75 5.74 -0.09
N ASN A 385 2.75 6.40 0.49
CA ASN A 385 2.77 6.89 1.87
C ASN A 385 3.93 7.85 2.20
N VAL A 386 4.43 8.59 1.20
CA VAL A 386 5.53 9.53 1.38
C VAL A 386 5.02 10.80 2.05
N ILE A 387 5.77 11.29 3.04
CA ILE A 387 5.57 12.60 3.65
C ILE A 387 6.52 13.59 2.98
N LEU A 388 5.96 14.70 2.48
CA LEU A 388 6.72 15.79 1.89
C LEU A 388 7.04 16.81 2.98
N VAL A 389 8.33 17.14 3.13
CA VAL A 389 8.79 18.12 4.12
C VAL A 389 9.60 19.23 3.47
N GLY A 390 9.47 20.46 3.98
CA GLY A 390 9.99 21.66 3.33
C GLY A 390 10.48 22.73 4.29
N SER A 391 11.31 23.64 3.77
CA SER A 391 11.88 24.76 4.52
C SER A 391 10.87 25.87 4.86
N THR A 392 9.79 25.99 4.10
CA THR A 392 8.67 26.93 4.28
C THR A 392 7.36 26.14 4.31
N ASN A 393 6.28 26.71 4.82
CA ASN A 393 4.95 26.07 4.84
C ASN A 393 4.14 26.28 3.54
N ASP A 394 4.78 26.73 2.47
CA ASP A 394 4.17 26.97 1.17
C ASP A 394 4.77 26.05 0.11
N ARG A 395 3.91 25.26 -0.55
CA ARG A 395 4.28 24.28 -1.58
C ARG A 395 5.05 24.89 -2.75
N GLN A 396 4.79 26.16 -3.09
CA GLN A 396 5.43 26.83 -4.24
C GLN A 396 6.84 27.31 -3.94
N THR A 397 7.13 27.65 -2.67
CA THR A 397 8.38 28.28 -2.26
C THR A 397 9.25 27.37 -1.39
N ALA A 398 8.72 26.22 -0.97
CA ALA A 398 9.45 25.22 -0.21
C ALA A 398 10.70 24.75 -0.94
N ARG A 399 11.74 24.49 -0.15
CA ARG A 399 12.99 23.85 -0.58
C ARG A 399 13.24 22.60 0.28
N PRO A 400 13.94 21.60 -0.27
CA PRO A 400 14.34 20.43 0.51
C PRO A 400 15.22 20.86 1.69
N ILE A 401 15.02 20.21 2.82
CA ILE A 401 15.79 20.44 4.04
C ILE A 401 17.04 19.55 4.11
N SER A 402 17.10 18.55 3.23
CA SER A 402 18.16 17.56 3.13
C SER A 402 19.13 17.83 1.98
N VAL A 403 20.38 17.41 2.19
CA VAL A 403 21.44 17.38 1.19
C VAL A 403 21.89 15.94 0.94
N GLY A 404 22.74 15.74 -0.07
CA GLY A 404 23.34 14.42 -0.31
C GLY A 404 23.94 13.86 0.97
N GLY A 405 23.62 12.61 1.31
CA GLY A 405 24.08 11.93 2.52
C GLY A 405 23.14 11.85 3.69
N ASP A 406 22.07 12.63 3.65
CA ASP A 406 21.13 12.66 4.74
C ASP A 406 20.15 11.46 4.70
N SER A 407 20.19 10.58 3.69
CA SER A 407 19.32 9.39 3.65
C SER A 407 19.46 8.55 4.89
N GLY A 408 18.34 8.13 5.48
CA GLY A 408 18.31 7.47 6.77
C GLY A 408 18.33 8.43 7.96
N SER A 409 18.38 9.74 7.76
CA SER A 409 18.21 10.72 8.85
C SER A 409 16.85 10.55 9.52
N CYS A 410 16.80 10.73 10.84
CA CYS A 410 15.52 10.73 11.55
C CYS A 410 14.73 12.01 11.29
N ILE A 411 13.42 11.84 11.15
CA ILE A 411 12.45 12.92 11.18
C ILE A 411 11.52 12.67 12.36
N PHE A 412 11.43 13.63 13.27
CA PHE A 412 10.58 13.52 14.45
C PHE A 412 9.77 14.79 14.67
N HIS A 413 8.62 14.63 15.34
CA HIS A 413 7.75 15.73 15.68
C HIS A 413 8.42 16.60 16.77
N THR A 414 8.52 17.92 16.51
CA THR A 414 9.37 18.82 17.31
C THR A 414 8.94 18.89 18.76
N ASP A 415 7.63 18.95 19.03
CA ASP A 415 7.13 19.17 20.39
C ASP A 415 7.07 17.87 21.18
N SER A 416 6.51 16.81 20.60
CA SER A 416 6.35 15.53 21.29
C SER A 416 7.62 14.68 21.30
N LYS A 417 8.65 15.06 20.53
CA LYS A 417 9.90 14.29 20.35
C LYS A 417 9.69 12.84 19.90
N LYS A 418 8.56 12.56 19.26
CA LYS A 418 8.21 11.23 18.77
C LYS A 418 8.63 11.06 17.32
N LEU A 419 9.14 9.87 16.98
CA LEU A 419 9.65 9.54 15.65
C LEU A 419 8.51 9.50 14.63
N ILE A 420 8.69 10.14 13.49
CA ILE A 420 7.77 10.06 12.35
C ILE A 420 8.29 9.01 11.37
N GLY A 421 9.55 9.14 10.96
CA GLY A 421 10.10 8.32 9.88
C GLY A 421 11.57 8.60 9.58
N ILE A 422 12.02 8.06 8.46
CA ILE A 422 13.38 8.26 7.94
C ILE A 422 13.37 9.01 6.62
N LEU A 423 14.40 9.80 6.39
CA LEU A 423 14.60 10.48 5.12
C LEU A 423 14.92 9.46 4.02
N LEU A 424 14.15 9.48 2.95
CA LEU A 424 14.35 8.69 1.74
C LEU A 424 15.26 9.40 0.72
N GLY A 425 15.02 10.70 0.52
CA GLY A 425 15.65 11.47 -0.55
C GLY A 425 15.01 12.84 -0.72
N ARG A 426 15.04 13.38 -1.93
CA ARG A 426 14.43 14.68 -2.23
C ARG A 426 13.95 14.82 -3.68
N THR A 427 13.08 15.79 -3.87
CA THR A 427 12.79 16.43 -5.15
C THR A 427 13.51 17.81 -5.19
N ASP A 428 13.22 18.64 -6.19
CA ASP A 428 13.78 20.00 -6.25
C ASP A 428 13.17 20.93 -5.18
N ASN A 429 11.96 20.60 -4.68
CA ASN A 429 11.21 21.42 -3.73
C ASN A 429 11.08 20.79 -2.33
N PHE A 430 11.12 19.45 -2.22
CA PHE A 430 10.77 18.75 -0.99
C PHE A 430 11.78 17.69 -0.62
N SER A 431 11.98 17.49 0.68
CA SER A 431 12.59 16.28 1.20
C SER A 431 11.51 15.21 1.39
N LEU A 432 11.86 13.95 1.16
CA LEU A 432 10.93 12.82 1.16
C LEU A 432 11.16 11.97 2.40
N VAL A 433 10.09 11.64 3.12
CA VAL A 433 10.16 10.92 4.39
C VAL A 433 9.23 9.72 4.34
N LEU A 434 9.72 8.55 4.78
CA LEU A 434 8.94 7.33 4.90
C LEU A 434 8.65 7.05 6.38
N PRO A 435 7.39 6.88 6.79
CA PRO A 435 7.04 6.37 8.10
C PRO A 435 7.59 4.96 8.31
N ILE A 436 8.10 4.65 9.50
CA ILE A 436 8.75 3.35 9.76
C ILE A 436 8.11 2.52 10.88
N GLN A 437 7.09 3.05 11.56
CA GLN A 437 6.49 2.41 12.74
C GLN A 437 6.02 0.98 12.44
N GLU A 438 5.20 0.82 11.41
CA GLU A 438 4.61 -0.49 11.07
C GLU A 438 5.67 -1.46 10.55
N THR A 439 6.70 -0.97 9.84
CA THR A 439 7.83 -1.79 9.41
C THR A 439 8.64 -2.32 10.59
N LEU A 440 8.96 -1.46 11.57
CA LEU A 440 9.68 -1.90 12.77
C LEU A 440 8.87 -2.93 13.57
N LYS A 441 7.56 -2.69 13.75
CA LYS A 441 6.66 -3.68 14.38
C LYS A 441 6.65 -5.01 13.62
N ALA A 442 6.57 -4.97 12.29
CA ALA A 442 6.59 -6.19 11.46
C ALA A 442 7.91 -6.98 11.61
N PHE A 443 9.00 -6.31 11.95
CA PHE A 443 10.30 -6.93 12.26
C PHE A 443 10.47 -7.29 13.74
N ASN A 444 9.44 -7.12 14.57
CA ASN A 444 9.50 -7.30 16.03
C ASN A 444 10.56 -6.39 16.68
N LEU A 445 10.76 -5.18 16.14
CA LEU A 445 11.72 -4.20 16.63
C LEU A 445 11.01 -3.00 17.29
N GLU A 446 11.62 -2.47 18.34
CA GLU A 446 11.18 -1.24 19.03
C GLU A 446 12.34 -0.25 19.13
N THR A 447 12.03 1.05 19.04
CA THR A 447 13.05 2.08 19.26
C THR A 447 13.41 2.18 20.73
N ILE A 448 14.70 2.37 21.01
CA ILE A 448 15.23 2.53 22.38
C ILE A 448 14.93 3.92 22.91
#